data_AF-A0A1M5FVC6-F1
#
_entry.id   AF-A0A1M5FVC6-F1
#
_cell.length_a   1.000
_cell.length_b   1.000
_cell.length_c   1.000
_cell.angle_alpha   90.00
_cell.angle_beta   90.00
_cell.angle_gamma   90.00
#
_symmetry.space_group_name_H-M   'P 1'
#
loop_
_entity.id
_entity.type
_entity.pdbx_description
1 polymer ?
#
loop_
_entity_poly.entity_id
_entity_poly.type
_entity_poly.pdbx_seq_one_letter_code
_entity_poly.pdbx_strand_id
1 'polypeptide(L)'
;MEFVWMIPLYLIIPATGIIFLFKGFNADKGHGRKRIGFGFLLLSLPFLHAFLVHQGETRNEKSLIGSYALDSTGQVVLNLHADKTFELAKLDSINSFGKGKWQYRRWDIDEVDLTFVDSSQLSFEIVYQDKERYLQNSFWTGKSHKYLKLVSADNTQ
;
A
#
# COMPACT_ATOMS: atom_id res chain seq x y z
N MET A 1 7.70 -12.27 6.54
CA MET A 1 8.45 -13.29 5.77
C MET A 1 8.92 -12.81 4.40
N GLU A 2 8.54 -11.61 3.94
CA GLU A 2 8.93 -11.10 2.61
C GLU A 2 10.41 -10.65 2.52
N PHE A 3 10.99 -10.17 3.63
CA PHE A 3 12.34 -9.60 3.66
C PHE A 3 13.46 -10.57 3.22
N VAL A 4 13.32 -11.88 3.48
CA VAL A 4 14.35 -12.88 3.14
C VAL A 4 14.46 -13.08 1.62
N TRP A 5 13.37 -12.93 0.88
CA TRP A 5 13.35 -13.07 -0.59
C TRP A 5 13.79 -11.80 -1.32
N MET A 6 13.77 -10.64 -0.64
CA MET A 6 14.28 -9.39 -1.19
C MET A 6 15.80 -9.41 -1.38
N ILE A 7 16.55 -10.05 -0.47
CA ILE A 7 18.02 -10.10 -0.55
C ILE A 7 18.49 -10.78 -1.86
N PRO A 8 18.02 -11.99 -2.21
CA PRO A 8 18.35 -12.60 -3.51
C PRO A 8 17.95 -11.74 -4.71
N LEU A 9 16.75 -11.14 -4.66
CA LEU A 9 16.20 -10.39 -5.79
C LEU A 9 16.94 -9.08 -6.05
N TYR A 10 17.32 -8.35 -5.01
CA TYR A 10 17.91 -7.02 -5.14
C TYR A 10 19.44 -7.00 -5.08
N LEU A 11 20.09 -8.09 -4.65
CA LEU A 11 21.55 -8.17 -4.57
C LEU A 11 22.14 -9.29 -5.45
N ILE A 12 21.66 -10.53 -5.28
CA ILE A 12 22.27 -11.69 -5.97
C ILE A 12 21.92 -11.71 -7.46
N ILE A 13 20.66 -11.49 -7.81
CA ILE A 13 20.19 -11.45 -9.21
C ILE A 13 20.86 -10.31 -10.01
N PRO A 14 20.97 -9.07 -9.48
CA PRO A 14 21.71 -8.01 -10.17
C PRO A 14 23.20 -8.30 -10.31
N ALA A 15 23.85 -8.81 -9.26
CA ALA A 15 25.26 -9.17 -9.31
C ALA A 15 25.54 -10.25 -10.37
N THR A 16 24.70 -11.30 -10.42
CA THR A 16 24.79 -12.33 -11.46
C THR A 16 24.51 -11.78 -12.84
N GLY A 17 23.52 -10.89 -13.01
CA GLY A 17 23.23 -10.20 -14.25
C GLY A 17 24.42 -9.38 -14.78
N ILE A 18 25.09 -8.63 -13.91
CA ILE A 18 26.32 -7.89 -14.22
C ILE A 18 27.44 -8.83 -14.68
N ILE A 19 27.66 -9.95 -13.96
CA ILE A 19 28.66 -10.96 -14.34
C ILE A 19 28.37 -11.54 -15.73
N PHE A 20 27.10 -11.81 -16.04
CA PHE A 20 26.68 -12.33 -17.34
C PHE A 20 26.88 -11.30 -18.47
N LEU A 21 26.62 -10.02 -18.22
CA LEU A 21 26.92 -8.95 -19.17
C LEU A 21 28.42 -8.89 -19.46
N PHE A 22 29.28 -8.80 -18.44
CA PHE A 22 30.73 -8.76 -18.61
C PHE A 22 31.27 -9.99 -19.34
N LYS A 23 30.85 -11.20 -18.95
CA LYS A 23 31.23 -12.44 -19.64
C LYS A 23 30.63 -12.56 -21.05
N GLY A 24 29.60 -11.80 -21.36
CA GLY A 24 28.96 -11.76 -22.67
C GLY A 24 29.65 -10.81 -23.63
N PHE A 25 30.07 -9.63 -23.16
CA PHE A 25 30.87 -8.68 -23.95
C PHE A 25 32.26 -9.22 -24.30
N ASN A 26 32.85 -10.04 -23.42
CA ASN A 26 34.19 -10.63 -23.61
C ASN A 26 34.18 -12.02 -24.28
N ALA A 27 33.07 -12.47 -24.88
CA ALA A 27 32.96 -13.82 -25.46
C ALA A 27 32.86 -13.81 -26.99
N ASP A 28 33.33 -14.90 -27.61
CA ASP A 28 33.27 -15.11 -29.06
C ASP A 28 31.82 -15.10 -29.61
N LYS A 29 31.71 -14.70 -30.88
CA LYS A 29 30.45 -14.44 -31.59
C LYS A 29 29.51 -15.64 -31.49
N GLY A 30 28.33 -15.42 -30.89
CA GLY A 30 27.25 -16.41 -30.72
C GLY A 30 26.89 -16.67 -29.26
N HIS A 31 27.87 -17.03 -28.42
CA HIS A 31 27.65 -17.23 -26.98
C HIS A 31 27.57 -15.89 -26.22
N GLY A 32 28.26 -14.85 -26.70
CA GLY A 32 28.20 -13.51 -26.12
C GLY A 32 26.80 -12.91 -26.13
N ARG A 33 26.07 -13.00 -27.25
CA ARG A 33 24.72 -12.42 -27.39
C ARG A 33 23.70 -13.07 -26.44
N LYS A 34 23.78 -14.39 -26.23
CA LYS A 34 22.91 -15.11 -25.28
C LYS A 34 23.19 -14.69 -23.84
N ARG A 35 24.47 -14.57 -23.46
CA ARG A 35 24.88 -14.12 -22.12
C ARG A 35 24.49 -12.67 -21.85
N ILE A 36 24.64 -11.79 -22.85
CA ILE A 36 24.19 -10.39 -22.75
C ILE A 36 22.67 -10.34 -22.54
N GLY A 37 21.90 -11.09 -23.34
CA GLY A 37 20.44 -11.15 -23.19
C GLY A 37 20.00 -11.65 -21.81
N PHE A 38 20.66 -12.70 -21.30
CA PHE A 38 20.38 -13.20 -19.95
C PHE A 38 20.76 -12.20 -18.85
N GLY A 39 21.89 -11.49 -19.01
CA GLY A 39 22.32 -10.43 -18.10
C GLY A 39 21.31 -9.28 -18.02
N PHE A 40 20.79 -8.82 -19.16
CA PHE A 40 19.73 -7.81 -19.20
C PHE A 40 18.43 -8.32 -18.57
N LEU A 41 18.03 -9.56 -18.85
CA LEU A 41 16.82 -10.15 -18.26
C LEU A 41 16.93 -10.18 -16.73
N LEU A 42 18.06 -10.64 -16.19
CA LEU A 42 18.30 -10.64 -14.75
C LEU A 42 18.29 -9.23 -14.16
N LEU A 43 18.92 -8.27 -14.82
CA LEU A 43 18.92 -6.88 -14.35
C LEU A 43 17.55 -6.23 -14.42
N SER A 44 16.66 -6.68 -15.30
CA SER A 44 15.29 -6.15 -15.42
C SER A 44 14.33 -6.67 -14.36
N LEU A 45 14.60 -7.83 -13.75
CA LEU A 45 13.73 -8.48 -12.75
C LEU A 45 13.39 -7.61 -11.53
N PRO A 46 14.34 -6.91 -10.88
CA PRO A 46 14.03 -6.03 -9.76
C PRO A 46 13.11 -4.88 -10.15
N PHE A 47 13.28 -4.34 -11.36
CA PHE A 47 12.43 -3.25 -11.87
C PHE A 47 11.02 -3.76 -12.17
N LEU A 48 10.90 -4.95 -12.76
CA LEU A 48 9.60 -5.58 -13.00
C LEU A 48 8.88 -5.85 -11.66
N HIS A 49 9.59 -6.35 -10.66
CA HIS A 49 9.03 -6.55 -9.33
C HIS A 49 8.55 -5.22 -8.71
N ALA A 50 9.40 -4.19 -8.70
CA ALA A 50 9.02 -2.88 -8.18
C ALA A 50 7.80 -2.29 -8.90
N PHE A 51 7.72 -2.46 -10.22
CA PHE A 51 6.57 -2.03 -11.02
C PHE A 51 5.28 -2.78 -10.66
N LEU A 52 5.36 -4.11 -10.48
CA LEU A 52 4.20 -4.92 -10.06
C LEU A 52 3.72 -4.56 -8.66
N VAL A 53 4.65 -4.35 -7.72
CA VAL A 53 4.34 -3.88 -6.36
C VAL A 53 3.63 -2.52 -6.44
N HIS A 54 4.20 -1.56 -7.16
CA HIS A 54 3.62 -0.23 -7.32
C HIS A 54 2.22 -0.26 -7.95
N GLN A 55 2.00 -1.11 -8.97
CA GLN A 55 0.67 -1.30 -9.54
C GLN A 55 -0.32 -1.91 -8.54
N GLY A 56 0.13 -2.88 -7.74
CA GLY A 56 -0.66 -3.48 -6.67
C GLY A 56 -1.07 -2.44 -5.62
N GLU A 57 -0.12 -1.65 -5.13
CA GLU A 57 -0.35 -0.56 -4.18
C GLU A 57 -1.32 0.47 -4.75
N THR A 58 -1.12 0.93 -5.98
CA THR A 58 -2.02 1.89 -6.65
C THR A 58 -3.42 1.34 -6.79
N ARG A 59 -3.56 0.04 -7.10
CA ARG A 59 -4.86 -0.61 -7.20
C ARG A 59 -5.54 -0.67 -5.83
N ASN A 60 -4.81 -1.03 -4.78
CA ASN A 60 -5.30 -1.09 -3.41
C ASN A 60 -5.70 0.31 -2.90
N GLU A 61 -4.87 1.33 -3.15
CA GLU A 61 -5.13 2.73 -2.81
C GLU A 61 -6.43 3.22 -3.45
N LYS A 62 -6.61 3.02 -4.76
CA LYS A 62 -7.86 3.37 -5.47
C LYS A 62 -9.08 2.67 -4.88
N SER A 63 -8.86 1.47 -4.38
CA SER A 63 -9.87 0.60 -3.79
C SER A 63 -10.39 1.11 -2.44
N LEU A 64 -9.63 1.97 -1.78
CA LEU A 64 -9.94 2.55 -0.48
C LEU A 64 -10.70 3.88 -0.58
N ILE A 65 -10.77 4.49 -1.77
CA ILE A 65 -11.53 5.72 -1.99
C ILE A 65 -13.02 5.42 -1.80
N GLY A 66 -13.68 6.17 -0.92
CA GLY A 66 -15.08 5.94 -0.57
C GLY A 66 -15.46 6.46 0.81
N SER A 67 -16.68 6.13 1.22
CA SER A 67 -17.25 6.51 2.52
C SER A 67 -17.30 5.31 3.46
N TYR A 68 -16.86 5.51 4.69
CA TYR A 68 -16.80 4.48 5.73
C TYR A 68 -17.52 4.97 6.97
N ALA A 69 -18.44 4.16 7.49
CA ALA A 69 -19.11 4.45 8.74
C ALA A 69 -18.34 3.84 9.93
N LEU A 70 -18.22 4.62 11.01
CA LEU A 70 -17.71 4.15 12.28
C LEU A 70 -18.83 3.43 13.03
N ASP A 71 -18.69 2.12 13.16
CA ASP A 71 -19.67 1.23 13.80
C ASP A 71 -21.02 1.10 13.05
N SER A 72 -21.84 0.13 13.45
CA SER A 72 -23.17 -0.13 12.85
C SER A 72 -24.21 0.98 13.08
N THR A 73 -23.81 2.07 13.74
CA THR A 73 -24.69 3.20 14.07
C THR A 73 -24.78 4.23 12.96
N GLY A 74 -23.83 4.24 11.99
CA GLY A 74 -23.84 5.19 10.87
C GLY A 74 -23.61 6.66 11.27
N GLN A 75 -23.32 6.93 12.55
CA GLN A 75 -23.31 8.30 13.07
C GLN A 75 -22.05 9.07 12.69
N VAL A 76 -20.92 8.41 12.43
CA VAL A 76 -19.66 9.06 12.04
C VAL A 76 -19.20 8.46 10.72
N VAL A 77 -18.94 9.31 9.73
CA VAL A 77 -18.52 8.92 8.38
C VAL A 77 -17.15 9.50 8.07
N LEU A 78 -16.22 8.62 7.66
CA LEU A 78 -14.93 8.93 7.09
C LEU A 78 -15.02 8.86 5.56
N ASN A 79 -14.75 9.96 4.89
CA ASN A 79 -14.67 10.03 3.44
C ASN A 79 -13.20 10.13 3.02
N LEU A 80 -12.75 9.21 2.16
CA LEU A 80 -11.42 9.24 1.56
C LEU A 80 -11.52 9.67 0.10
N HIS A 81 -10.84 10.75 -0.27
CA HIS A 81 -10.88 11.33 -1.61
C HIS A 81 -9.65 10.96 -2.45
N ALA A 82 -9.80 10.98 -3.78
CA ALA A 82 -8.74 10.65 -4.73
C ALA A 82 -7.55 11.62 -4.72
N ASP A 83 -7.75 12.85 -4.22
CA ASP A 83 -6.72 13.89 -4.11
C ASP A 83 -5.87 13.77 -2.83
N LYS A 84 -5.97 12.63 -2.13
CA LYS A 84 -5.31 12.33 -0.85
C LYS A 84 -5.80 13.20 0.29
N THR A 85 -7.00 13.76 0.20
CA THR A 85 -7.66 14.42 1.33
C THR A 85 -8.73 13.54 1.95
N PHE A 86 -9.02 13.76 3.23
CA PHE A 86 -10.12 13.07 3.91
C PHE A 86 -10.99 14.06 4.67
N GLU A 87 -12.24 13.65 4.90
CA GLU A 87 -13.19 14.34 5.76
C GLU A 87 -13.79 13.36 6.76
N LEU A 88 -13.86 13.78 8.02
CA LEU A 88 -14.52 13.05 9.09
C LEU A 88 -15.70 13.88 9.57
N ALA A 89 -16.92 13.38 9.37
CA ALA A 89 -18.17 14.07 9.73
C ALA A 89 -19.03 13.19 10.65
N LYS A 90 -19.87 13.82 11.47
CA LYS A 90 -20.95 13.12 12.18
C LYS A 90 -22.25 13.41 11.44
N LEU A 91 -23.01 12.39 11.06
CA LEU A 91 -24.19 12.52 10.18
C LEU A 91 -25.25 13.49 10.75
N ASP A 92 -25.40 13.51 12.08
CA ASP A 92 -26.37 14.38 12.79
C ASP A 92 -25.84 15.79 13.07
N SER A 93 -24.66 16.14 12.57
CA SER A 93 -23.98 17.41 12.83
C SER A 93 -23.62 18.09 11.51
N ILE A 94 -24.05 19.33 11.35
CA ILE A 94 -23.65 20.20 10.21
C ILE A 94 -22.13 20.46 10.22
N ASN A 95 -21.44 20.20 11.33
CA ASN A 95 -20.00 20.39 11.48
C ASN A 95 -19.21 19.12 11.11
N SER A 96 -18.22 19.26 10.23
CA SER A 96 -17.14 18.30 10.05
C SER A 96 -16.20 18.36 11.27
N PHE A 97 -15.84 17.19 11.79
CA PHE A 97 -15.01 17.06 13.00
C PHE A 97 -13.52 17.05 12.69
N GLY A 98 -13.16 16.73 11.45
CA GLY A 98 -11.76 16.77 11.03
C GLY A 98 -11.60 16.67 9.53
N LYS A 99 -10.54 17.31 9.05
CA LYS A 99 -10.07 17.23 7.66
C LYS A 99 -8.56 17.13 7.65
N GLY A 100 -8.02 16.53 6.60
CA GLY A 100 -6.58 16.34 6.50
C GLY A 100 -6.17 15.62 5.25
N LYS A 101 -4.98 15.03 5.29
CA LYS A 101 -4.45 14.18 4.22
C LYS A 101 -4.42 12.74 4.66
N TRP A 102 -4.61 11.82 3.71
CA TRP A 102 -4.46 10.40 3.96
C TRP A 102 -3.38 9.78 3.08
N GLN A 103 -2.82 8.67 3.54
CA GLN A 103 -1.82 7.90 2.82
C GLN A 103 -2.02 6.41 3.08
N TYR A 104 -1.98 5.62 2.02
CA TYR A 104 -1.89 4.17 2.11
C TYR A 104 -0.43 3.74 2.33
N ARG A 105 -0.19 2.82 3.25
CA ARG A 105 1.11 2.20 3.50
C ARG A 105 0.96 0.68 3.49
N ARG A 106 1.93 0.01 2.88
CA ARG A 106 2.04 -1.44 2.89
C ARG A 106 3.41 -1.82 3.42
N TRP A 107 3.45 -2.27 4.67
CA TRP A 107 4.65 -2.83 5.29
C TRP A 107 4.41 -4.31 5.55
N ASP A 108 4.29 -4.75 6.80
CA ASP A 108 3.85 -6.11 7.14
C ASP A 108 2.32 -6.26 7.14
N ILE A 109 1.62 -5.15 7.29
CA ILE A 109 0.16 -5.00 7.23
C ILE A 109 -0.18 -3.80 6.33
N ASP A 110 -1.36 -3.86 5.73
CA ASP A 110 -1.93 -2.78 4.94
C ASP A 110 -2.54 -1.74 5.89
N GLU A 111 -2.14 -0.47 5.78
CA GLU A 111 -2.59 0.61 6.67
C GLU A 111 -3.01 1.87 5.91
N VAL A 112 -3.95 2.61 6.49
CA VAL A 112 -4.33 3.98 6.10
C VAL A 112 -3.97 4.93 7.23
N ASP A 113 -3.03 5.82 6.95
CA ASP A 113 -2.67 6.91 7.84
C ASP A 113 -3.47 8.15 7.50
N LEU A 114 -4.08 8.77 8.51
CA LEU A 114 -4.73 10.07 8.46
C LEU A 114 -3.88 11.09 9.19
N THR A 115 -3.52 12.19 8.52
CA THR A 115 -2.84 13.34 9.10
C THR A 115 -3.78 14.53 9.07
N PHE A 116 -4.23 14.99 10.24
CA PHE A 116 -5.12 16.15 10.36
C PHE A 116 -4.35 17.45 10.11
N VAL A 117 -5.09 18.53 9.83
CA VAL A 117 -4.50 19.87 9.61
C VAL A 117 -3.71 20.37 10.84
N ASP A 118 -4.09 19.96 12.04
CA ASP A 118 -3.39 20.29 13.29
C ASP A 118 -2.15 19.41 13.54
N SER A 119 -1.75 18.60 12.55
CA SER A 119 -0.63 17.66 12.60
C SER A 119 -0.82 16.46 13.55
N SER A 120 -2.02 16.25 14.08
CA SER A 120 -2.34 14.99 14.74
C SER A 120 -2.41 13.84 13.72
N GLN A 121 -2.04 12.62 14.14
CA GLN A 121 -1.98 11.44 13.28
C GLN A 121 -2.85 10.30 13.83
N LEU A 122 -3.44 9.55 12.91
CA LEU A 122 -4.25 8.36 13.14
C LEU A 122 -3.85 7.29 12.14
N SER A 123 -3.82 6.02 12.54
CA SER A 123 -3.61 4.91 11.62
C SER A 123 -4.70 3.86 11.75
N PHE A 124 -5.10 3.28 10.62
CA PHE A 124 -6.06 2.19 10.54
C PHE A 124 -5.44 1.04 9.76
N GLU A 125 -5.46 -0.17 10.31
CA GLU A 125 -5.20 -1.40 9.59
C GLU A 125 -6.34 -1.67 8.59
N ILE A 126 -6.03 -2.21 7.41
CA ILE A 126 -7.01 -2.62 6.40
C ILE A 126 -7.25 -4.11 6.57
N VAL A 127 -8.50 -4.49 6.83
CA VAL A 127 -8.90 -5.89 7.02
C VAL A 127 -9.79 -6.33 5.87
N TYR A 128 -9.37 -7.40 5.21
CA TYR A 128 -10.10 -8.04 4.12
C TYR A 128 -10.90 -9.23 4.68
N GLN A 129 -12.24 -9.11 4.76
CA GLN A 129 -13.13 -10.21 5.13
C GLN A 129 -14.18 -10.43 4.02
N ASP A 130 -14.24 -11.65 3.48
CA ASP A 130 -15.33 -12.18 2.64
C ASP A 130 -16.01 -11.17 1.70
N LYS A 131 -15.21 -10.61 0.76
CA LYS A 131 -15.62 -9.69 -0.32
C LYS A 131 -16.01 -8.27 0.09
N GLU A 132 -15.92 -7.91 1.37
CA GLU A 132 -16.13 -6.54 1.85
C GLU A 132 -14.84 -5.98 2.47
N ARG A 133 -14.59 -4.67 2.23
CA ARG A 133 -13.42 -3.97 2.75
C ARG A 133 -13.78 -3.26 4.04
N TYR A 134 -13.05 -3.54 5.10
CA TYR A 134 -13.22 -2.88 6.39
C TYR A 134 -11.90 -2.23 6.80
N LEU A 135 -11.96 -1.02 7.37
CA LEU A 135 -10.81 -0.39 8.00
C LEU A 135 -10.89 -0.68 9.51
N GLN A 136 -9.92 -1.38 10.06
CA GLN A 136 -9.83 -1.69 11.48
C GLN A 136 -8.82 -0.75 12.14
N ASN A 137 -9.26 0.10 13.06
CA ASN A 137 -8.36 1.05 13.71
C ASN A 137 -7.40 0.36 14.68
N SER A 138 -6.12 0.72 14.63
CA SER A 138 -5.13 0.42 15.67
C SER A 138 -4.62 1.71 16.31
N PHE A 139 -5.41 2.34 17.18
CA PHE A 139 -4.91 3.46 17.99
C PHE A 139 -3.90 2.97 19.03
N TRP A 140 -2.67 3.45 18.95
CA TRP A 140 -1.69 3.31 20.02
C TRP A 140 -1.55 4.64 20.77
N THR A 141 -2.31 4.80 21.86
CA THR A 141 -2.20 5.95 22.78
C THR A 141 -1.22 5.70 23.93
N GLY A 142 -0.40 4.63 23.84
CA GLY A 142 0.56 4.25 24.87
C GLY A 142 -0.04 3.69 26.18
N LYS A 143 -1.37 3.67 26.36
CA LYS A 143 -2.02 3.17 27.60
C LYS A 143 -3.24 2.26 27.43
N SER A 144 -3.88 2.19 26.27
CA SER A 144 -4.98 1.24 26.02
C SER A 144 -5.21 0.97 24.54
N HIS A 145 -5.54 -0.26 24.17
CA HIS A 145 -6.09 -0.58 22.86
C HIS A 145 -7.62 -0.37 22.89
N LYS A 146 -8.12 0.52 22.04
CA LYS A 146 -9.55 0.61 21.75
C LYS A 146 -9.73 0.30 20.27
N TYR A 147 -10.54 -0.73 20.01
CA TYR A 147 -10.83 -1.21 18.66
C TYR A 147 -12.01 -0.42 18.09
N LEU A 148 -11.82 0.22 16.93
CA LEU A 148 -12.91 0.85 16.17
C LEU A 148 -12.94 0.21 14.79
N LYS A 149 -14.02 -0.52 14.48
CA LYS A 149 -14.26 -1.12 13.17
C LYS A 149 -14.98 -0.10 12.30
N LEU A 150 -14.38 0.27 11.17
CA LEU A 150 -15.02 1.03 10.11
C LEU A 150 -15.56 0.06 9.07
N VAL A 151 -16.83 0.22 8.70
CA VAL A 151 -17.52 -0.57 7.68
C VAL A 151 -17.71 0.30 6.45
N SER A 152 -17.38 -0.24 5.27
CA SER A 152 -17.69 0.44 4.01
C SER A 152 -19.19 0.71 3.96
N ALA A 153 -19.56 1.98 3.79
CA ALA A 153 -20.94 2.39 3.63
C ALA A 153 -21.32 2.22 2.16
N ASP A 154 -21.28 0.98 1.65
CA ASP A 154 -21.82 0.73 0.32
C ASP A 154 -23.33 1.00 0.36
N ASN A 155 -23.77 1.85 -0.56
CA ASN A 155 -25.15 2.28 -0.74
C ASN A 155 -26.09 1.07 -0.76
N THR A 156 -26.84 0.85 0.33
CA THR A 156 -28.17 0.26 0.22
C THR A 156 -29.08 1.24 -0.50
N GLN A 157 -29.02 1.27 -1.84
CA GLN A 157 -30.14 1.58 -2.74
C GLN A 157 -30.01 0.78 -4.03
#